data_AF-A0A6P3UUJ5-F1
#
_entry.id   AF-A0A6P3UUJ5-F1
#
_cell.length_a   1.000
_cell.length_b   1.000
_cell.length_c   1.000
_cell.angle_alpha   90.00
_cell.angle_beta   90.00
_cell.angle_gamma   90.00
#
_symmetry.space_group_name_H-M   'P 1'
#
loop_
_entity.id
_entity.type
_entity.pdbx_description
1 polymer ?
#
loop_
_entity_poly.entity_id
_entity_poly.type
_entity_poly.pdbx_seq_one_letter_code
_entity_poly.pdbx_strand_id
1 'polypeptide(L)'
;MIRARILPLLQNEYSMFRPVLSSTFHTSQIVNRKCCKREQEKSCEPVSVAVILCGCGYLDGTEISEAISSTIHICQKDMVPHFYAPDVDICETVDHFTKQPDTNSPSRNGLVEAARLARSSIKPLCECEACMHGALVLPGGFGAAKTLSNFAEKGADCTILPVLEKLIEDFYCEKKPIASMCIASVLVARVLKGVKITLGKDSPAQDWPYADAIKKAKGMGARIEMKNVKGVTRCKKYNVVSTPAWMYKRASYLDVHNGIGKLITALKKCMN
;
A
#
# COMPACT_ATOMS: atom_id res chain seq x y z
N MET A 1 -36.60 -12.56 7.36
CA MET A 1 -36.93 -12.14 5.98
C MET A 1 -36.31 -10.79 5.55
N ILE A 2 -35.28 -10.26 6.23
CA ILE A 2 -34.65 -8.96 5.88
C ILE A 2 -33.34 -9.13 5.08
N ARG A 3 -32.60 -10.24 5.26
CA ARG A 3 -31.31 -10.50 4.58
C ARG A 3 -31.39 -10.53 3.06
N ALA A 4 -32.52 -10.94 2.47
CA ALA A 4 -32.65 -11.10 1.02
C ALA A 4 -32.96 -9.78 0.26
N ARG A 5 -33.44 -8.73 0.94
CA ARG A 5 -33.82 -7.45 0.29
C ARG A 5 -32.70 -6.39 0.26
N ILE A 6 -31.58 -6.62 0.96
CA ILE A 6 -30.49 -5.63 1.05
C ILE A 6 -29.46 -5.79 -0.09
N LEU A 7 -29.25 -7.01 -0.61
CA LEU A 7 -28.32 -7.25 -1.72
C LEU A 7 -28.58 -6.39 -2.97
N PRO A 8 -29.83 -6.19 -3.43
CA PRO A 8 -30.10 -5.37 -4.62
C PRO A 8 -29.71 -3.89 -4.45
N LEU A 9 -29.78 -3.34 -3.23
CA LEU A 9 -29.34 -1.97 -2.94
C LEU A 9 -27.82 -1.83 -3.07
N LEU A 10 -27.06 -2.88 -2.71
CA LEU A 10 -25.60 -2.88 -2.75
C LEU A 10 -25.04 -3.13 -4.16
N GLN A 11 -25.77 -3.83 -5.03
CA GLN A 11 -25.34 -4.12 -6.40
C GLN A 11 -25.51 -2.92 -7.36
N ASN A 12 -26.36 -1.94 -7.03
CA ASN A 12 -26.68 -0.80 -7.89
C ASN A 12 -25.66 0.36 -7.85
N GLU A 13 -24.67 0.35 -6.93
CA GLU A 13 -23.63 1.40 -6.90
C GLU A 13 -22.60 1.27 -8.03
N TYR A 14 -22.58 0.15 -8.77
CA TYR A 14 -21.53 -0.17 -9.76
C TYR A 14 -21.81 0.25 -11.23
N SER A 15 -22.69 1.24 -11.46
CA SER A 15 -23.04 1.69 -12.83
C SER A 15 -22.56 3.10 -13.22
N MET A 16 -21.84 3.84 -12.37
CA MET A 16 -21.47 5.25 -12.68
C MET A 16 -19.98 5.50 -12.95
N PHE A 17 -19.37 4.67 -13.79
CA PHE A 17 -18.22 5.09 -14.60
C PHE A 17 -18.40 4.60 -16.04
N ARG A 18 -19.24 5.30 -16.80
CA ARG A 18 -19.22 5.23 -18.27
C ARG A 18 -18.26 6.31 -18.78
N PRO A 19 -17.37 6.02 -19.74
CA PRO A 19 -16.68 7.08 -20.46
C PRO A 19 -17.73 7.87 -21.24
N VAL A 20 -17.69 9.19 -21.12
CA VAL A 20 -18.48 10.09 -21.97
C VAL A 20 -17.99 9.89 -23.41
N LEU A 21 -18.80 9.22 -24.23
CA LEU A 21 -18.62 9.18 -25.68
C LEU A 21 -18.79 10.62 -26.20
N SER A 22 -17.70 11.23 -26.67
CA SER A 22 -17.74 12.53 -27.32
C SER A 22 -18.46 12.40 -28.66
N SER A 23 -19.59 13.07 -28.81
CA SER A 23 -20.29 13.22 -30.08
C SER A 23 -19.49 14.12 -31.03
N THR A 24 -19.22 13.62 -32.23
CA THR A 24 -18.68 14.39 -33.34
C THR A 24 -19.75 15.31 -33.91
N PHE A 25 -19.55 16.63 -33.79
CA PHE A 25 -20.22 17.61 -34.64
C PHE A 25 -19.20 18.18 -35.63
N HIS A 26 -19.46 17.90 -36.91
CA HIS A 26 -18.86 18.58 -38.05
C HIS A 26 -19.53 19.94 -38.23
N THR A 27 -18.74 21.00 -38.22
CA THR A 27 -19.06 22.23 -38.95
C THR A 27 -17.77 22.87 -39.45
N SER A 28 -17.82 23.25 -40.72
CA SER A 28 -16.69 23.63 -41.56
C SER A 28 -16.30 25.11 -41.42
N GLN A 29 -14.99 25.34 -41.51
CA GLN A 29 -14.28 26.54 -41.97
C GLN A 29 -14.44 27.87 -41.20
N ILE A 30 -13.30 28.42 -40.76
CA ILE A 30 -12.68 29.64 -41.33
C ILE A 30 -11.22 29.72 -40.84
N VAL A 31 -10.33 29.98 -41.80
CA VAL A 31 -8.89 30.13 -41.64
C VAL A 31 -8.58 31.42 -40.87
N ASN A 32 -7.76 31.33 -39.82
CA ASN A 32 -6.94 32.47 -39.42
C ASN A 32 -5.58 32.00 -38.87
N ARG A 33 -4.51 32.48 -39.52
CA ARG A 33 -3.11 32.13 -39.23
C ARG A 33 -2.68 32.75 -37.90
N LYS A 34 -2.47 31.90 -36.88
CA LYS A 34 -1.52 32.17 -35.79
C LYS A 34 -0.68 30.92 -35.56
N CYS A 35 0.63 31.09 -35.62
CA CYS A 35 1.61 30.09 -35.26
C CYS A 35 1.53 29.83 -33.75
N CYS A 36 0.61 28.94 -33.35
CA CYS A 36 0.59 28.38 -32.01
C CYS A 36 1.58 27.23 -31.98
N LYS A 37 2.65 27.37 -31.20
CA LYS A 37 3.45 26.23 -30.73
C LYS A 37 2.45 25.23 -30.14
N ARG A 38 2.27 24.08 -30.80
CA ARG A 38 1.59 22.93 -30.19
C ARG A 38 2.49 22.49 -29.05
N GLU A 39 2.18 22.93 -27.84
CA GLU A 39 2.48 22.11 -26.67
C GLU A 39 1.74 20.80 -26.91
N GLN A 40 2.49 19.73 -27.19
CA GLN A 40 1.95 18.39 -27.07
C GLN A 40 1.56 18.25 -25.60
N GLU A 41 0.29 18.51 -25.30
CA GLU A 41 -0.33 17.92 -24.12
C GLU A 41 -0.12 16.42 -24.26
N LYS A 42 0.89 15.89 -23.57
CA LYS A 42 0.96 14.46 -23.29
C LYS A 42 -0.37 14.15 -22.62
N SER A 43 -1.27 13.49 -23.32
CA SER A 43 -2.39 12.79 -22.71
C SER A 43 -1.80 11.63 -21.90
N CYS A 44 -1.21 11.96 -20.75
CA CYS A 44 -0.74 10.97 -19.82
C CYS A 44 -1.98 10.40 -19.17
N GLU A 45 -2.32 9.16 -19.55
CA GLU A 45 -3.21 8.36 -18.72
C GLU A 45 -2.73 8.42 -17.26
N PRO A 46 -3.64 8.55 -16.29
CA PRO A 46 -3.26 8.68 -14.91
C PRO A 46 -2.45 7.45 -14.46
N VAL A 47 -1.37 7.69 -13.71
CA VAL A 47 -0.46 6.62 -13.32
C VAL A 47 -1.16 5.70 -12.31
N SER A 48 -1.30 4.42 -12.67
CA SER A 48 -1.87 3.40 -11.79
C SER A 48 -0.87 2.97 -10.71
N VAL A 49 -1.34 2.77 -9.48
CA VAL A 49 -0.52 2.38 -8.32
C VAL A 49 -1.15 1.15 -7.67
N ALA A 50 -0.42 0.04 -7.61
CA ALA A 50 -0.85 -1.15 -6.89
C ALA A 50 -0.75 -0.92 -5.38
N VAL A 51 -1.84 -1.16 -4.65
CA VAL A 51 -1.89 -1.08 -3.17
C VAL A 51 -2.24 -2.45 -2.63
N ILE A 52 -1.32 -3.06 -1.88
CA ILE A 52 -1.50 -4.42 -1.35
C ILE A 52 -2.06 -4.37 0.07
N LEU A 53 -3.21 -5.00 0.28
CA LEU A 53 -3.90 -5.12 1.54
C LEU A 53 -3.91 -6.58 2.01
N CYS A 54 -4.27 -6.83 3.27
CA CYS A 54 -4.31 -8.18 3.84
C CYS A 54 -5.30 -8.31 5.03
N GLY A 55 -6.46 -7.68 4.92
CA GLY A 55 -7.48 -7.58 5.96
C GLY A 55 -7.82 -6.13 6.28
N CYS A 56 -8.53 -5.90 7.40
CA CYS A 56 -9.03 -4.57 7.78
C CYS A 56 -8.95 -4.36 9.31
N GLY A 57 -7.75 -4.05 9.79
CA GLY A 57 -7.47 -3.96 11.22
C GLY A 57 -5.98 -4.14 11.48
N TYR A 58 -5.36 -3.31 12.32
CA TYR A 58 -3.91 -3.34 12.47
C TYR A 58 -3.37 -4.57 13.21
N LEU A 59 -4.17 -5.27 14.01
CA LEU A 59 -3.71 -6.44 14.80
C LEU A 59 -3.75 -7.75 14.01
N ASP A 60 -4.61 -7.83 12.99
CA ASP A 60 -4.86 -9.04 12.21
C ASP A 60 -4.83 -8.81 10.68
N GLY A 61 -4.66 -7.59 10.21
CA GLY A 61 -4.65 -7.25 8.80
C GLY A 61 -3.88 -5.97 8.49
N THR A 62 -4.40 -5.20 7.53
CA THR A 62 -3.84 -3.90 7.15
C THR A 62 -4.24 -2.81 8.13
N GLU A 63 -3.28 -1.95 8.51
CA GLU A 63 -3.55 -0.75 9.31
C GLU A 63 -4.42 0.24 8.51
N ILE A 64 -5.59 0.55 9.06
CA ILE A 64 -6.65 1.27 8.37
C ILE A 64 -6.21 2.69 8.00
N SER A 65 -5.63 3.43 8.95
CA SER A 65 -5.29 4.84 8.71
C SER A 65 -4.12 5.02 7.74
N GLU A 66 -3.20 4.05 7.66
CA GLU A 66 -2.09 3.98 6.72
C GLU A 66 -2.62 3.72 5.31
N ALA A 67 -3.53 2.75 5.15
CA ALA A 67 -4.18 2.47 3.87
C ALA A 67 -4.97 3.68 3.36
N ILE A 68 -5.81 4.29 4.21
CA ILE A 68 -6.61 5.46 3.84
C ILE A 68 -5.73 6.67 3.54
N SER A 69 -4.72 6.96 4.37
CA SER A 69 -3.80 8.08 4.11
C SER A 69 -3.00 7.89 2.82
N SER A 70 -2.57 6.67 2.53
CA SER A 70 -1.88 6.34 1.28
C SER A 70 -2.79 6.61 0.08
N THR A 71 -4.02 6.09 0.10
CA THR A 71 -5.03 6.31 -0.94
C THR A 71 -5.29 7.79 -1.17
N ILE A 72 -5.54 8.57 -0.12
CA ILE A 72 -5.78 10.03 -0.23
C ILE A 72 -4.59 10.71 -0.93
N HIS A 73 -3.37 10.42 -0.49
CA HIS A 73 -2.18 11.06 -1.07
C HIS A 73 -1.84 10.57 -2.47
N ILE A 74 -2.16 9.33 -2.83
CA ILE A 74 -2.05 8.82 -4.21
C ILE A 74 -2.96 9.66 -5.11
N CYS A 75 -4.24 9.80 -4.74
CA CYS A 75 -5.21 10.59 -5.52
C CYS A 75 -4.83 12.08 -5.61
N GLN A 76 -4.36 12.70 -4.51
CA GLN A 76 -3.86 14.09 -4.51
C GLN A 76 -2.62 14.31 -5.40
N LYS A 77 -2.02 13.24 -5.90
CA LYS A 77 -0.87 13.28 -6.80
C LYS A 77 -1.25 12.81 -8.21
N ASP A 78 -2.53 12.86 -8.58
CA ASP A 78 -3.04 12.52 -9.92
C ASP A 78 -2.68 11.09 -10.34
N MET A 79 -2.56 10.20 -9.36
CA MET A 79 -2.35 8.76 -9.52
C MET A 79 -3.61 8.01 -9.10
N VAL A 80 -3.81 6.81 -9.63
CA VAL A 80 -5.01 6.00 -9.38
C VAL A 80 -4.64 4.74 -8.60
N PRO A 81 -5.17 4.55 -7.37
CA PRO A 81 -4.91 3.34 -6.59
C PRO A 81 -5.75 2.16 -7.12
N HIS A 82 -5.08 1.02 -7.30
CA HIS A 82 -5.72 -0.27 -7.57
C HIS A 82 -5.41 -1.22 -6.41
N PHE A 83 -6.45 -1.73 -5.76
CA PHE A 83 -6.30 -2.53 -4.54
C PHE A 83 -6.23 -4.02 -4.87
N TYR A 84 -5.35 -4.71 -4.16
CA TYR A 84 -5.18 -6.15 -4.23
C TYR A 84 -5.04 -6.75 -2.84
N ALA A 85 -5.49 -7.97 -2.64
CA ALA A 85 -5.26 -8.71 -1.40
C ALA A 85 -5.22 -10.22 -1.65
N PRO A 86 -4.45 -10.99 -0.86
CA PRO A 86 -4.41 -12.44 -1.02
C PRO A 86 -5.75 -13.06 -0.60
N ASP A 87 -6.25 -13.98 -1.40
CA ASP A 87 -7.41 -14.80 -1.07
C ASP A 87 -6.98 -15.96 -0.16
N VAL A 88 -6.71 -15.63 1.10
CA VAL A 88 -6.22 -16.54 2.13
C VAL A 88 -6.89 -16.22 3.46
N ASP A 89 -6.95 -17.20 4.35
CA ASP A 89 -7.38 -16.98 5.72
C ASP A 89 -6.37 -16.11 6.49
N ILE A 90 -6.90 -15.20 7.31
CA ILE A 90 -6.12 -14.42 8.25
C ILE A 90 -5.60 -15.34 9.36
N CYS A 91 -4.30 -15.27 9.64
CA CYS A 91 -3.62 -16.18 10.57
C CYS A 91 -4.26 -16.24 11.98
N GLU A 92 -4.69 -15.09 12.51
CA GLU A 92 -5.29 -14.97 13.84
C GLU A 92 -6.24 -13.78 13.83
N THR A 93 -7.53 -14.01 14.01
CA THR A 93 -8.53 -12.93 14.14
C THR A 93 -8.43 -12.33 15.53
N VAL A 94 -8.41 -11.00 15.64
CA VAL A 94 -8.19 -10.30 16.91
C VAL A 94 -9.34 -9.35 17.20
N ASP A 95 -9.91 -9.44 18.40
CA ASP A 95 -10.77 -8.39 18.91
C ASP A 95 -9.90 -7.16 19.22
N HIS A 96 -10.06 -6.11 18.41
CA HIS A 96 -9.25 -4.90 18.53
C HIS A 96 -9.58 -4.07 19.77
N PHE A 97 -10.74 -4.26 20.38
CA PHE A 97 -11.13 -3.58 21.62
C PHE A 97 -10.40 -4.19 22.82
N THR A 98 -10.47 -5.52 22.97
CA THR A 98 -9.81 -6.25 24.06
C THR A 98 -8.33 -6.55 23.79
N LYS A 99 -7.90 -6.47 22.52
CA LYS A 99 -6.56 -6.84 22.02
C LYS A 99 -6.21 -8.30 22.28
N GLN A 100 -7.22 -9.17 22.30
CA GLN A 100 -7.06 -10.62 22.47
C GLN A 100 -7.50 -11.36 21.21
N PRO A 101 -6.93 -12.55 20.94
CA PRO A 101 -7.44 -13.43 19.90
C PRO A 101 -8.94 -13.70 20.09
N ASP A 102 -9.72 -13.55 19.03
CA ASP A 102 -11.14 -13.85 19.05
C ASP A 102 -11.35 -15.33 18.73
N THR A 103 -11.35 -16.16 19.76
CA THR A 103 -11.53 -17.62 19.64
C THR A 103 -12.97 -18.04 19.34
N ASN A 104 -13.93 -17.11 19.39
CA ASN A 104 -15.35 -17.41 19.24
C ASN A 104 -15.88 -17.08 17.84
N SER A 105 -15.15 -16.28 17.06
CA SER A 105 -15.49 -15.96 15.67
C SER A 105 -14.95 -17.00 14.68
N PRO A 106 -15.66 -17.24 13.55
CA PRO A 106 -15.09 -18.02 12.45
C PRO A 106 -13.88 -17.32 11.84
N SER A 107 -13.04 -18.10 11.16
CA SER A 107 -11.91 -17.59 10.35
C SER A 107 -12.40 -16.51 9.37
N ARG A 108 -11.59 -15.48 9.19
CA ARG A 108 -11.84 -14.38 8.26
C ARG A 108 -10.85 -14.43 7.12
N ASN A 109 -11.30 -14.06 5.92
CA ASN A 109 -10.48 -14.06 4.73
C ASN A 109 -9.87 -12.67 4.46
N GLY A 110 -8.58 -12.63 4.12
CA GLY A 110 -7.81 -11.42 3.91
C GLY A 110 -8.32 -10.54 2.76
N LEU A 111 -8.74 -11.15 1.65
CA LEU A 111 -9.33 -10.43 0.51
C LEU A 111 -10.72 -9.88 0.84
N VAL A 112 -11.58 -10.71 1.45
CA VAL A 112 -12.94 -10.32 1.84
C VAL A 112 -12.93 -9.15 2.82
N GLU A 113 -12.08 -9.22 3.85
CA GLU A 113 -11.99 -8.14 4.84
C GLU A 113 -11.32 -6.89 4.26
N ALA A 114 -10.30 -7.03 3.41
CA ALA A 114 -9.67 -5.89 2.73
C ALA A 114 -10.63 -5.15 1.77
N ALA A 115 -11.63 -5.82 1.22
CA ALA A 115 -12.65 -5.19 0.38
C ALA A 115 -13.40 -4.05 1.10
N ARG A 116 -13.45 -4.07 2.44
CA ARG A 116 -13.99 -2.98 3.27
C ARG A 116 -13.24 -1.67 3.06
N LEU A 117 -11.89 -1.74 2.99
CA LEU A 117 -11.03 -0.57 2.77
C LEU A 117 -11.13 -0.06 1.33
N ALA A 118 -11.31 -0.98 0.37
CA ALA A 118 -11.33 -0.69 -1.05
C ALA A 118 -12.74 -0.37 -1.61
N ARG A 119 -13.76 -0.30 -0.75
CA ARG A 119 -15.18 -0.15 -1.16
C ARG A 119 -15.57 -1.15 -2.26
N SER A 120 -15.22 -2.42 -2.06
CA SER A 120 -15.42 -3.52 -3.01
C SER A 120 -14.61 -3.44 -4.32
N SER A 121 -13.83 -2.37 -4.55
CA SER A 121 -12.96 -2.20 -5.72
C SER A 121 -11.59 -2.84 -5.47
N ILE A 122 -11.56 -4.16 -5.32
CA ILE A 122 -10.36 -4.94 -5.00
C ILE A 122 -10.31 -6.20 -5.84
N LYS A 123 -9.10 -6.67 -6.15
CA LYS A 123 -8.87 -7.93 -6.87
C LYS A 123 -8.01 -8.91 -6.04
N PRO A 124 -8.06 -10.22 -6.35
CA PRO A 124 -7.10 -11.17 -5.82
C PRO A 124 -5.66 -10.77 -6.13
N LEU A 125 -4.74 -10.97 -5.18
CA LEU A 125 -3.33 -10.59 -5.32
C LEU A 125 -2.64 -11.28 -6.52
N CYS A 126 -3.07 -12.51 -6.86
CA CYS A 126 -2.54 -13.24 -8.00
C CYS A 126 -2.85 -12.60 -9.37
N GLU A 127 -3.79 -11.65 -9.42
CA GLU A 127 -4.09 -10.86 -10.62
C GLU A 127 -3.29 -9.54 -10.71
N CYS A 128 -2.43 -9.27 -9.72
CA CYS A 128 -1.60 -8.07 -9.72
C CYS A 128 -0.34 -8.29 -10.57
N GLU A 129 -0.22 -7.56 -11.69
CA GLU A 129 0.95 -7.61 -12.56
C GLU A 129 1.71 -6.29 -12.51
N ALA A 130 3.02 -6.34 -12.29
CA ALA A 130 3.86 -5.15 -12.19
C ALA A 130 3.76 -4.27 -13.45
N CYS A 131 3.68 -4.87 -14.64
CA CYS A 131 3.58 -4.16 -15.93
C CYS A 131 2.35 -3.23 -16.03
N MET A 132 1.27 -3.52 -15.31
CA MET A 132 0.01 -2.74 -15.32
C MET A 132 0.04 -1.50 -14.43
N HIS A 133 1.07 -1.35 -13.59
CA HIS A 133 1.16 -0.28 -12.60
C HIS A 133 2.46 0.50 -12.73
N GLY A 134 2.44 1.79 -12.41
CA GLY A 134 3.64 2.61 -12.32
C GLY A 134 4.40 2.44 -11.00
N ALA A 135 3.74 1.96 -9.94
CA ALA A 135 4.36 1.76 -8.63
C ALA A 135 3.60 0.79 -7.73
N LEU A 136 4.27 0.38 -6.65
CA LEU A 136 3.75 -0.48 -5.59
C LEU A 136 3.72 0.26 -4.25
N VAL A 137 2.65 0.11 -3.48
CA VAL A 137 2.50 0.63 -2.12
C VAL A 137 2.10 -0.51 -1.18
N LEU A 138 2.85 -0.65 -0.09
CA LEU A 138 2.65 -1.65 0.97
C LEU A 138 2.36 -0.92 2.30
N PRO A 139 1.08 -0.71 2.66
CA PRO A 139 0.67 -0.31 4.00
C PRO A 139 1.10 -1.34 5.06
N GLY A 140 1.21 -0.91 6.30
CA GLY A 140 1.53 -1.74 7.44
C GLY A 140 0.35 -2.45 8.07
N GLY A 141 0.46 -2.67 9.39
CA GLY A 141 -0.39 -3.56 10.16
C GLY A 141 0.26 -4.93 10.37
N PHE A 142 -0.15 -5.64 11.42
CA PHE A 142 0.38 -6.95 11.77
C PHE A 142 0.01 -8.02 10.74
N GLY A 143 -0.99 -7.81 9.90
CA GLY A 143 -1.23 -8.66 8.73
C GLY A 143 -0.02 -8.72 7.80
N ALA A 144 0.80 -7.66 7.70
CA ALA A 144 2.06 -7.73 6.96
C ALA A 144 3.04 -8.76 7.58
N ALA A 145 3.07 -8.83 8.91
CA ALA A 145 3.98 -9.70 9.65
C ALA A 145 3.44 -11.13 9.92
N LYS A 146 2.12 -11.34 9.77
CA LYS A 146 1.41 -12.60 10.09
C LYS A 146 0.73 -13.26 8.89
N THR A 147 0.23 -12.48 7.93
CA THR A 147 -0.55 -12.97 6.78
C THR A 147 0.25 -12.88 5.48
N LEU A 148 0.92 -11.74 5.23
CA LEU A 148 1.79 -11.57 4.06
C LEU A 148 3.19 -12.18 4.27
N SER A 149 3.51 -12.58 5.50
CA SER A 149 4.74 -13.25 5.90
C SER A 149 4.54 -13.94 7.24
N ASN A 150 5.54 -14.70 7.69
CA ASN A 150 5.63 -15.20 9.07
C ASN A 150 6.66 -14.42 9.91
N PHE A 151 6.91 -13.13 9.61
CA PHE A 151 7.89 -12.31 10.32
C PHE A 151 7.64 -12.21 11.83
N ALA A 152 6.36 -12.17 12.24
CA ALA A 152 6.01 -12.13 13.66
C ALA A 152 6.53 -13.35 14.43
N GLU A 153 6.56 -14.52 13.78
CA GLU A 153 7.02 -15.79 14.37
C GLU A 153 8.53 -16.00 14.16
N LYS A 154 9.00 -15.86 12.91
CA LYS A 154 10.35 -16.27 12.50
C LYS A 154 11.38 -15.13 12.47
N GLY A 155 10.95 -13.88 12.64
CA GLY A 155 11.87 -12.74 12.66
C GLY A 155 12.71 -12.63 11.38
N ALA A 156 14.03 -12.68 11.50
CA ALA A 156 14.95 -12.54 10.36
C ALA A 156 14.91 -13.75 9.40
N ASP A 157 14.49 -14.93 9.89
CA ASP A 157 14.38 -16.15 9.09
C ASP A 157 13.01 -16.30 8.43
N CYS A 158 12.23 -15.22 8.36
CA CYS A 158 10.89 -15.26 7.81
C CYS A 158 10.87 -15.62 6.32
N THR A 159 9.69 -16.04 5.89
CA THR A 159 9.31 -16.20 4.49
C THR A 159 8.17 -15.24 4.19
N ILE A 160 8.13 -14.74 2.97
CA ILE A 160 7.05 -13.89 2.47
C ILE A 160 6.06 -14.78 1.70
N LEU A 161 4.81 -14.37 1.59
CA LEU A 161 3.85 -15.04 0.71
C LEU A 161 4.42 -15.06 -0.72
N PRO A 162 4.56 -16.23 -1.38
CA PRO A 162 5.31 -16.34 -2.63
C PRO A 162 4.83 -15.41 -3.75
N VAL A 163 3.52 -15.21 -3.85
CA VAL A 163 2.93 -14.28 -4.84
C VAL A 163 3.37 -12.84 -4.59
N LEU A 164 3.44 -12.41 -3.32
CA LEU A 164 3.90 -11.06 -2.97
C LEU A 164 5.42 -10.92 -3.14
N GLU A 165 6.19 -11.95 -2.79
CA GLU A 165 7.64 -11.98 -3.00
C GLU A 165 7.97 -11.76 -4.47
N LYS A 166 7.36 -12.57 -5.36
CA LYS A 166 7.50 -12.42 -6.81
C LYS A 166 7.07 -11.03 -7.27
N LEU A 167 5.94 -10.50 -6.78
CA LEU A 167 5.47 -9.17 -7.17
C LEU A 167 6.50 -8.08 -6.82
N ILE A 168 7.09 -8.13 -5.62
CA ILE A 168 8.13 -7.18 -5.20
C ILE A 168 9.37 -7.29 -6.12
N GLU A 169 9.77 -8.51 -6.48
CA GLU A 169 10.86 -8.76 -7.42
C GLU A 169 10.54 -8.21 -8.82
N ASP A 170 9.32 -8.40 -9.32
CA ASP A 170 8.87 -7.92 -10.63
C ASP A 170 8.92 -6.39 -10.69
N PHE A 171 8.39 -5.68 -9.67
CA PHE A 171 8.49 -4.21 -9.57
C PHE A 171 9.95 -3.73 -9.56
N TYR A 172 10.83 -4.44 -8.83
CA TYR A 172 12.26 -4.14 -8.83
C TYR A 172 12.91 -4.35 -10.21
N CYS A 173 12.63 -5.47 -10.88
CA CYS A 173 13.17 -5.81 -12.19
C CYS A 173 12.73 -4.80 -13.26
N GLU A 174 11.48 -4.33 -13.19
CA GLU A 174 10.94 -3.28 -14.05
C GLU A 174 11.40 -1.86 -13.63
N LYS A 175 12.23 -1.74 -12.59
CA LYS A 175 12.74 -0.47 -12.02
C LYS A 175 11.65 0.48 -11.53
N LYS A 176 10.45 -0.05 -11.26
CA LYS A 176 9.30 0.71 -10.78
C LYS A 176 9.42 0.95 -9.28
N PRO A 177 9.09 2.15 -8.78
CA PRO A 177 9.31 2.45 -7.38
C PRO A 177 8.34 1.71 -6.45
N ILE A 178 8.86 1.35 -5.27
CA ILE A 178 8.12 0.65 -4.22
C ILE A 178 8.09 1.54 -2.98
N ALA A 179 6.91 1.78 -2.42
CA ALA A 179 6.71 2.44 -1.15
C ALA A 179 6.27 1.43 -0.10
N SER A 180 6.98 1.38 1.03
CA SER A 180 6.57 0.59 2.19
C SER A 180 6.44 1.47 3.43
N MET A 181 5.60 1.09 4.38
CA MET A 181 5.47 1.83 5.62
C MET A 181 5.30 0.91 6.81
N CYS A 182 5.59 1.44 8.00
CA CYS A 182 5.46 0.69 9.24
C CYS A 182 6.25 -0.63 9.17
N ILE A 183 5.67 -1.71 9.70
CA ILE A 183 6.29 -3.03 9.68
C ILE A 183 6.40 -3.64 8.27
N ALA A 184 5.59 -3.22 7.28
CA ALA A 184 5.65 -3.78 5.93
C ALA A 184 6.99 -3.55 5.21
N SER A 185 7.82 -2.60 5.69
CA SER A 185 9.18 -2.42 5.18
C SER A 185 10.08 -3.63 5.42
N VAL A 186 9.76 -4.52 6.38
CA VAL A 186 10.51 -5.77 6.58
C VAL A 186 10.30 -6.75 5.42
N LEU A 187 9.15 -6.70 4.74
CA LEU A 187 8.89 -7.55 3.56
C LEU A 187 9.84 -7.18 2.43
N VAL A 188 9.96 -5.88 2.14
CA VAL A 188 10.88 -5.36 1.13
C VAL A 188 12.34 -5.66 1.51
N ALA A 189 12.69 -5.57 2.80
CA ALA A 189 14.02 -5.96 3.29
C ALA A 189 14.34 -7.44 3.07
N ARG A 190 13.34 -8.32 3.22
CA ARG A 190 13.52 -9.76 3.06
C ARG A 190 13.78 -10.15 1.61
N VAL A 191 13.06 -9.53 0.68
CA VAL A 191 13.15 -9.79 -0.77
C VAL A 191 14.39 -9.08 -1.36
N LEU A 192 14.55 -7.78 -1.12
CA LEU A 192 15.61 -6.96 -1.72
C LEU A 192 16.81 -6.83 -0.78
N LYS A 193 17.62 -7.90 -0.68
CA LYS A 193 18.81 -7.94 0.20
C LYS A 193 19.72 -6.72 -0.01
N GLY A 194 20.02 -5.99 1.08
CA GLY A 194 20.82 -4.77 1.03
C GLY A 194 20.04 -3.47 0.82
N VAL A 195 18.71 -3.52 0.70
CA VAL A 195 17.86 -2.33 0.58
C VAL A 195 18.01 -1.42 1.80
N LYS A 196 17.96 -0.10 1.56
CA LYS A 196 17.93 0.90 2.62
C LYS A 196 16.50 1.28 2.97
N ILE A 197 16.08 1.05 4.22
CA ILE A 197 14.73 1.36 4.70
C ILE A 197 14.79 2.11 6.04
N THR A 198 13.65 2.62 6.49
CA THR A 198 13.43 3.06 7.87
C THR A 198 12.27 2.30 8.50
N LEU A 199 12.44 1.95 9.76
CA LEU A 199 11.40 1.41 10.64
C LEU A 199 11.13 2.35 11.82
N GLY A 200 11.74 3.55 11.80
CA GLY A 200 11.68 4.49 12.92
C GLY A 200 13.00 4.68 13.66
N LYS A 201 12.93 4.71 14.99
CA LYS A 201 14.08 4.69 15.89
C LYS A 201 14.02 3.47 16.81
N ASP A 202 15.11 3.26 17.54
CA ASP A 202 15.23 2.24 18.59
C ASP A 202 15.14 2.81 20.01
N SER A 203 15.00 4.14 20.14
CA SER A 203 15.02 4.84 21.43
C SER A 203 14.15 6.12 21.42
N PRO A 204 13.52 6.45 22.56
CA PRO A 204 13.46 5.63 23.78
C PRO A 204 12.45 4.46 23.61
N ALA A 205 12.69 3.33 24.28
CA ALA A 205 11.99 2.06 23.99
C ALA A 205 10.46 2.13 24.21
N GLN A 206 10.00 2.91 25.18
CA GLN A 206 8.57 3.11 25.45
C GLN A 206 7.82 3.77 24.30
N ASP A 207 8.54 4.54 23.48
CA ASP A 207 7.99 5.27 22.34
C ASP A 207 8.09 4.46 21.04
N TRP A 208 9.01 3.50 20.98
CA TRP A 208 9.29 2.64 19.82
C TRP A 208 9.16 1.15 20.21
N PRO A 209 7.94 0.67 20.49
CA PRO A 209 7.71 -0.67 21.03
C PRO A 209 8.14 -1.81 20.10
N TYR A 210 8.29 -1.53 18.81
CA TYR A 210 8.66 -2.51 17.77
C TYR A 210 10.11 -2.37 17.30
N ALA A 211 10.97 -1.69 18.08
CA ALA A 211 12.38 -1.46 17.75
C ALA A 211 13.17 -2.74 17.46
N ASP A 212 12.76 -3.90 17.99
CA ASP A 212 13.39 -5.19 17.70
C ASP A 212 13.35 -5.55 16.19
N ALA A 213 12.33 -5.08 15.46
CA ALA A 213 12.25 -5.26 14.02
C ALA A 213 13.45 -4.64 13.28
N ILE A 214 14.08 -3.60 13.83
CA ILE A 214 15.30 -2.99 13.28
C ILE A 214 16.47 -3.99 13.32
N LYS A 215 16.63 -4.71 14.43
CA LYS A 215 17.70 -5.72 14.56
C LYS A 215 17.47 -6.87 13.59
N LYS A 216 16.24 -7.39 13.52
CA LYS A 216 15.86 -8.45 12.57
C LYS A 216 16.07 -8.03 11.12
N ALA A 217 15.67 -6.82 10.74
CA ALA A 217 15.88 -6.30 9.39
C ALA A 217 17.37 -6.14 9.04
N LYS A 218 18.22 -5.71 9.99
CA LYS A 218 19.68 -5.73 9.80
C LYS A 218 20.21 -7.16 9.60
N GLY A 219 19.68 -8.13 10.35
CA GLY A 219 20.01 -9.56 10.18
C GLY A 219 19.66 -10.11 8.79
N MET A 220 18.59 -9.61 8.17
CA MET A 220 18.23 -9.90 6.77
C MET A 220 19.13 -9.17 5.73
N GLY A 221 20.08 -8.35 6.19
CA GLY A 221 20.99 -7.58 5.34
C GLY A 221 20.50 -6.18 4.96
N ALA A 222 19.38 -5.69 5.52
CA ALA A 222 18.89 -4.35 5.24
C ALA A 222 19.75 -3.26 5.90
N ARG A 223 19.86 -2.11 5.23
CA ARG A 223 20.48 -0.90 5.79
C ARG A 223 19.40 -0.05 6.44
N ILE A 224 19.48 0.15 7.75
CA ILE A 224 18.46 0.93 8.47
C ILE A 224 18.91 2.38 8.63
N GLU A 225 18.06 3.31 8.18
CA GLU A 225 18.20 4.73 8.45
C GLU A 225 17.18 5.15 9.51
N MET A 226 17.66 5.62 10.66
CA MET A 226 16.77 6.02 11.75
C MET A 226 16.03 7.31 11.40
N LYS A 227 14.69 7.30 11.51
CA LYS A 227 13.84 8.46 11.21
C LYS A 227 12.79 8.67 12.31
N ASN A 228 12.43 9.93 12.55
CA ASN A 228 11.20 10.25 13.29
C ASN A 228 9.96 9.83 12.48
N VAL A 229 8.79 9.79 13.13
CA VAL A 229 7.51 9.36 12.53
C VAL A 229 7.17 10.02 11.17
N LYS A 230 7.53 11.29 10.95
CA LYS A 230 7.28 12.01 9.68
C LYS A 230 8.41 11.89 8.66
N GLY A 231 9.44 11.11 8.95
CA GLY A 231 10.64 11.00 8.13
C GLY A 231 10.51 9.93 7.06
N VAL A 232 11.15 10.16 5.91
CA VAL A 232 11.15 9.21 4.78
C VAL A 232 12.59 8.86 4.45
N THR A 233 12.83 7.59 4.19
CA THR A 233 14.09 7.08 3.66
C THR A 233 13.91 6.67 2.22
N ARG A 234 14.89 7.01 1.37
CA ARG A 234 14.95 6.58 -0.05
C ARG A 234 16.18 5.71 -0.28
N CYS A 235 15.96 4.54 -0.85
CA CYS A 235 16.99 3.68 -1.41
C CYS A 235 17.02 3.84 -2.93
N LYS A 236 18.01 4.58 -3.45
CA LYS A 236 18.15 4.76 -4.90
C LYS A 236 18.43 3.45 -5.64
N LYS A 237 19.25 2.56 -5.05
CA LYS A 237 19.67 1.28 -5.67
C LYS A 237 18.49 0.39 -6.05
N TYR A 238 17.47 0.33 -5.21
CA TYR A 238 16.30 -0.54 -5.39
C TYR A 238 15.01 0.23 -5.70
N ASN A 239 15.11 1.55 -5.91
CA ASN A 239 13.97 2.45 -6.08
C ASN A 239 12.89 2.34 -4.96
N VAL A 240 13.32 2.11 -3.71
CA VAL A 240 12.44 1.95 -2.55
C VAL A 240 12.35 3.25 -1.76
N VAL A 241 11.15 3.60 -1.30
CA VAL A 241 10.93 4.62 -0.29
C VAL A 241 10.19 4.02 0.92
N SER A 242 10.54 4.46 2.12
CA SER A 242 9.91 3.94 3.35
C SER A 242 9.68 4.99 4.42
N THR A 243 8.65 4.82 5.26
CA THR A 243 8.33 5.70 6.40
C THR A 243 7.92 4.91 7.65
N PRO A 244 8.18 5.38 8.88
CA PRO A 244 7.89 4.62 10.11
C PRO A 244 6.41 4.45 10.44
N ALA A 245 5.55 5.44 10.17
CA ALA A 245 4.12 5.42 10.53
C ALA A 245 3.87 4.97 12.00
N TRP A 246 2.99 4.00 12.24
CA TRP A 246 2.61 3.54 13.60
C TRP A 246 3.68 2.75 14.36
N MET A 247 4.89 2.63 13.81
CA MET A 247 6.04 2.13 14.57
C MET A 247 6.37 3.02 15.79
N TYR A 248 5.92 4.28 15.77
CA TYR A 248 6.00 5.22 16.88
C TYR A 248 4.68 5.25 17.67
N LYS A 249 4.71 4.79 18.93
CA LYS A 249 3.51 4.65 19.79
C LYS A 249 2.81 5.99 20.08
N ARG A 250 3.58 7.08 20.14
CA ARG A 250 3.08 8.42 20.46
C ARG A 250 2.68 9.23 19.21
N ALA A 251 2.65 8.61 18.04
CA ALA A 251 2.20 9.29 16.84
C ALA A 251 0.73 9.72 16.97
N SER A 252 0.41 10.91 16.48
CA SER A 252 -0.98 11.25 16.16
C SER A 252 -1.32 10.76 14.74
N TYR A 253 -2.62 10.61 14.45
CA TYR A 253 -3.10 10.37 13.08
C TYR A 253 -2.55 11.41 12.09
N LEU A 254 -2.44 12.68 12.50
CA LEU A 254 -1.87 13.74 11.67
C LEU A 254 -0.38 13.52 11.40
N ASP A 255 0.39 13.00 12.35
CA ASP A 255 1.80 12.69 12.14
C ASP A 255 1.98 11.57 11.12
N VAL A 256 1.19 10.50 11.25
CA VAL A 256 1.19 9.36 10.34
C VAL A 256 0.76 9.78 8.93
N HIS A 257 -0.36 10.49 8.82
CA HIS A 257 -0.86 11.04 7.56
C HIS A 257 0.21 11.88 6.84
N ASN A 258 0.81 12.85 7.55
CA ASN A 258 1.85 13.70 6.97
C ASN A 258 3.13 12.92 6.58
N GLY A 259 3.51 11.91 7.36
CA GLY A 259 4.63 11.02 7.04
C GLY A 259 4.38 10.25 5.73
N ILE A 260 3.16 9.73 5.56
CA ILE A 260 2.73 9.02 4.35
C ILE A 260 2.62 9.97 3.16
N GLY A 261 2.15 11.21 3.35
CA GLY A 261 2.12 12.20 2.26
C GLY A 261 3.51 12.51 1.71
N LYS A 262 4.53 12.57 2.58
CA LYS A 262 5.93 12.68 2.16
C LYS A 262 6.43 11.41 1.45
N LEU A 263 6.02 10.23 1.91
CA LEU A 263 6.32 8.95 1.27
C LEU A 263 5.81 8.92 -0.17
N ILE A 264 4.52 9.19 -0.37
CA ILE A 264 3.88 9.17 -1.70
C ILE A 264 4.44 10.27 -2.61
N THR A 265 4.77 11.45 -2.04
CA THR A 265 5.48 12.50 -2.80
C THR A 265 6.86 12.02 -3.26
N ALA A 266 7.59 11.29 -2.42
CA ALA A 266 8.88 10.71 -2.79
C ALA A 266 8.71 9.58 -3.82
N LEU A 267 7.68 8.75 -3.70
CA LEU A 267 7.32 7.70 -4.65
C LEU A 267 7.08 8.28 -6.06
N LYS A 268 6.22 9.30 -6.20
CA LYS A 268 5.96 9.96 -7.50
C LYS A 268 7.24 10.52 -8.13
N LYS A 269 8.14 11.10 -7.33
CA LYS A 269 9.45 11.58 -7.80
C LYS A 269 10.39 10.47 -8.31
N CYS A 270 10.11 9.22 -7.97
CA CYS A 270 10.90 8.07 -8.39
C CYS A 270 10.39 7.39 -9.67
N MET A 271 9.24 7.84 -10.20
CA MET A 271 8.66 7.35 -11.46
C MET A 271 9.20 8.10 -12.70
N ASN A 272 9.93 9.20 -12.47
CA ASN A 272 10.51 10.06 -13.50
C ASN A 272 12.00 9.79 -13.69
#